data_AF-A0A1D1UM43-F1
#
_entry.id   AF-A0A1D1UM43-F1
#
_cell.length_a   1.000
_cell.length_b   1.000
_cell.length_c   1.000
_cell.angle_alpha   90.00
_cell.angle_beta   90.00
_cell.angle_gamma   90.00
#
_symmetry.space_group_name_H-M   'P 1'
#
loop_
_entity.id
_entity.type
_entity.pdbx_description
1 polymer ?
#
loop_
_entity_poly.entity_id
_entity_poly.type
_entity_poly.pdbx_seq_one_letter_code
_entity_poly.pdbx_strand_id
1 'polypeptide(L)'
;MMFVLHRVLREWNRTGDKWAHLPDVGDWIRQPEQSIVLTASLLVCCIIQVWLRVPDVMMVFGLVCGTLYHVSTNDYFAWFAYFFMLTKIAGLRPKFGPDEWTCLRDAFNLLTLIISRSYNIPALTLVQLLEYQLRKVSRRSKLPLLSIIFLYYLHASSTFFLLGNSNAISSIDVSAGFAAVPFYFAPLHGFLILAHTYAGPIFWMASLAQVVGSMLDNRSLLLTVTMLLLIDGVFLLITLTNVTLQRRHLFIWTVFAPKVLYKCVGSWLVSFSVMVALKTTLI
;
A
#
# COMPACT_ATOMS: atom_id res chain seq x y z
N MET A 1 8.37 16.18 11.48
CA MET A 1 7.62 16.10 10.20
C MET A 1 6.93 14.75 10.03
N MET A 2 7.61 13.60 10.13
CA MET A 2 6.96 12.27 10.02
C MET A 2 5.80 12.04 11.01
N PHE A 3 5.94 12.43 12.28
CA PHE A 3 4.84 12.34 13.26
C PHE A 3 3.61 13.16 12.87
N VAL A 4 3.81 14.32 12.24
CA VAL A 4 2.71 15.18 11.76
C VAL A 4 1.99 14.47 10.62
N LEU A 5 2.72 13.92 9.65
CA LEU A 5 2.13 13.16 8.54
C LEU A 5 1.34 11.94 9.04
N HIS A 6 1.87 11.20 10.01
CA HIS A 6 1.15 10.08 10.60
C HIS A 6 -0.11 10.53 11.36
N ARG A 7 -0.07 11.69 12.03
CA ARG A 7 -1.24 12.26 12.69
C ARG A 7 -2.31 12.67 11.67
N VAL A 8 -1.91 13.34 10.59
CA VAL A 8 -2.83 13.71 9.50
C VAL A 8 -3.46 12.46 8.89
N LEU A 9 -2.68 11.41 8.60
CA LEU A 9 -3.20 10.15 8.08
C LEU A 9 -4.20 9.47 9.01
N ARG A 10 -3.97 9.54 10.32
CA ARG A 10 -4.89 8.97 11.32
C ARG A 10 -6.22 9.72 11.40
N GLU A 11 -6.19 11.04 11.20
CA GLU A 11 -7.40 11.85 11.11
C GLU A 11 -8.04 11.77 9.72
N TRP A 12 -7.30 11.30 8.70
CA TRP A 12 -7.81 11.14 7.35
C TRP A 12 -8.86 10.06 7.26
N ASN A 13 -8.51 8.87 7.75
CA ASN A 13 -9.41 7.73 7.86
C ASN A 13 -9.44 7.26 9.33
N ARG A 14 -10.57 7.46 10.02
CA ARG A 14 -10.72 7.00 11.39
C ARG A 14 -11.26 5.57 11.40
N THR A 15 -10.41 4.62 11.79
CA THR A 15 -10.76 3.20 11.80
C THR A 15 -11.10 2.66 13.20
N GLY A 16 -11.97 1.65 13.22
CA GLY A 16 -12.42 0.94 14.41
C GLY A 16 -13.76 1.42 14.96
N ASP A 17 -14.55 0.50 15.51
CA ASP A 17 -15.95 0.71 15.93
C ASP A 17 -16.14 1.90 16.88
N LYS A 18 -15.16 2.17 17.75
CA LYS A 18 -15.22 3.30 18.69
C LYS A 18 -15.29 4.66 17.98
N TRP A 19 -14.65 4.79 16.83
CA TRP A 19 -14.49 6.08 16.14
C TRP A 19 -15.29 6.17 14.85
N ALA A 20 -15.92 5.08 14.42
CA ALA A 20 -16.66 4.98 13.16
C ALA A 20 -17.88 5.92 13.03
N HIS A 21 -18.40 6.44 14.15
CA HIS A 21 -19.52 7.37 14.15
C HIS A 21 -19.12 8.84 14.03
N LEU A 22 -17.82 9.16 14.17
CA LEU A 22 -17.32 10.52 14.07
C LEU A 22 -16.88 10.80 12.65
N PRO A 23 -17.25 11.95 12.06
CA PRO A 23 -16.77 12.32 10.74
C PRO A 23 -15.24 12.46 10.75
N ASP A 24 -14.60 11.92 9.72
CA ASP A 24 -13.18 12.12 9.44
C ASP A 24 -12.95 13.07 8.25
N VAL A 25 -11.68 13.33 7.91
CA VAL A 25 -11.36 14.25 6.80
C VAL A 25 -11.81 13.66 5.46
N GLY A 26 -11.76 12.34 5.30
CA GLY A 26 -12.26 11.63 4.11
C GLY A 26 -13.76 11.80 3.92
N ASP A 27 -14.54 11.68 4.99
CA ASP A 27 -15.99 11.90 4.98
C ASP A 27 -16.35 13.33 4.63
N TRP A 28 -15.62 14.30 5.19
CA TRP A 28 -15.84 15.72 4.92
C TRP A 28 -15.53 16.08 3.46
N ILE A 29 -14.38 15.66 2.91
CA ILE A 29 -13.99 16.00 1.54
C ILE A 29 -14.87 15.30 0.47
N ARG A 30 -15.55 14.22 0.85
CA ARG A 30 -16.48 13.48 -0.01
C ARG A 30 -17.82 14.21 -0.21
N GLN A 31 -18.16 15.17 0.66
CA GLN A 31 -19.42 15.90 0.54
C GLN A 31 -19.49 16.65 -0.80
N PRO A 32 -20.65 16.67 -1.50
CA PRO A 32 -20.77 17.33 -2.80
C PRO A 32 -20.37 18.82 -2.79
N GLU A 33 -20.61 19.49 -1.66
CA GLU A 33 -20.24 20.88 -1.40
C GLU A 33 -18.72 21.11 -1.49
N GLN A 34 -17.92 20.09 -1.18
CA GLN A 34 -16.45 20.14 -1.15
C GLN A 34 -15.80 19.62 -2.44
N SER A 35 -16.58 19.46 -3.53
CA SER A 35 -16.07 18.97 -4.82
C SER A 35 -14.86 19.76 -5.35
N ILE A 36 -14.86 21.09 -5.21
CA ILE A 36 -13.72 21.96 -5.58
C ILE A 36 -12.49 21.63 -4.74
N VAL A 37 -12.65 21.42 -3.44
CA VAL A 37 -11.56 21.07 -2.51
C VAL A 37 -10.99 19.70 -2.87
N LEU A 38 -11.86 18.72 -3.19
CA LEU A 38 -11.44 17.41 -3.66
C LEU A 38 -10.59 17.52 -4.93
N THR A 39 -11.08 18.20 -5.98
CA THR A 39 -10.33 18.38 -7.23
C THR A 39 -9.00 19.11 -7.00
N ALA A 40 -9.00 20.18 -6.21
CA ALA A 40 -7.76 20.89 -5.87
C ALA A 40 -6.76 19.97 -5.14
N SER A 41 -7.24 19.14 -4.20
CA SER A 41 -6.39 18.18 -3.49
C SER A 41 -5.79 17.13 -4.43
N LEU A 42 -6.54 16.65 -5.43
CA LEU A 42 -6.05 15.70 -6.44
C LEU A 42 -4.95 16.31 -7.31
N LEU A 43 -5.10 17.57 -7.72
CA LEU A 43 -4.06 18.28 -8.48
C LEU A 43 -2.79 18.47 -7.66
N VAL A 44 -2.91 18.86 -6.39
CA VAL A 44 -1.76 18.96 -5.47
C VAL A 44 -1.08 17.59 -5.30
N CYS A 45 -1.87 16.53 -5.15
CA CYS A 45 -1.33 15.16 -5.08
C CYS A 45 -0.58 14.77 -6.36
N CYS A 46 -1.12 15.11 -7.54
CA CYS A 46 -0.46 14.89 -8.83
C CYS A 46 0.91 15.56 -8.87
N ILE A 47 0.98 16.85 -8.49
CA ILE A 47 2.23 17.63 -8.48
C ILE A 47 3.26 16.98 -7.55
N ILE A 48 2.85 16.59 -6.34
CA ILE A 48 3.73 15.92 -5.37
C ILE A 48 4.23 14.57 -5.91
N GLN A 49 3.33 13.76 -6.46
CA GLN A 49 3.67 12.43 -6.99
C GLN A 49 4.59 12.50 -8.20
N VAL A 50 4.41 13.52 -9.05
CA VAL A 50 5.32 13.83 -10.17
C VAL A 50 6.67 14.28 -9.65
N TRP A 51 6.73 15.21 -8.69
CA TRP A 51 7.97 15.69 -8.09
C TRP A 51 8.80 14.55 -7.48
N LEU A 52 8.16 13.59 -6.82
CA LEU A 52 8.82 12.41 -6.24
C LEU A 52 9.47 11.49 -7.29
N ARG A 53 9.15 11.65 -8.59
CA ARG A 53 9.51 10.70 -9.66
C ARG A 53 10.15 11.34 -10.89
N VAL A 54 10.47 12.64 -10.85
CA VAL A 54 11.22 13.29 -11.94
C VAL A 54 12.60 12.62 -12.06
N PRO A 55 13.02 12.18 -13.27
CA PRO A 55 12.51 12.55 -14.59
C PRO A 55 11.69 11.48 -15.35
N ASP A 56 11.08 10.51 -14.67
CA ASP A 56 10.38 9.39 -15.33
C ASP A 56 9.12 9.83 -16.11
N VAL A 57 9.30 10.19 -17.39
CA VAL A 57 8.25 10.78 -18.24
C VAL A 57 7.02 9.88 -18.38
N MET A 58 7.21 8.57 -18.58
CA MET A 58 6.10 7.62 -18.71
C MET A 58 5.27 7.55 -17.43
N MET A 59 5.94 7.62 -16.28
CA MET A 59 5.27 7.66 -15.00
C MET A 59 4.50 8.97 -14.81
N VAL A 60 5.05 10.11 -15.24
CA VAL A 60 4.34 11.40 -15.20
C VAL A 60 3.06 11.35 -16.03
N PHE A 61 3.10 10.83 -17.26
CA PHE A 61 1.88 10.64 -18.06
C PHE A 61 0.88 9.71 -17.38
N GLY A 62 1.33 8.57 -16.84
CA GLY A 62 0.46 7.67 -16.09
C GLY A 62 -0.23 8.33 -14.89
N LEU A 63 0.51 9.13 -14.11
CA LEU A 63 -0.03 9.87 -12.95
C LEU A 63 -1.03 10.96 -13.37
N VAL A 64 -0.73 11.69 -14.44
CA VAL A 64 -1.65 12.70 -15.00
C VAL A 64 -2.92 12.02 -15.52
N CYS A 65 -2.82 10.92 -16.26
CA CYS A 65 -4.00 10.17 -16.71
C CYS A 65 -4.80 9.62 -15.53
N GLY A 66 -4.14 9.02 -14.53
CA GLY A 66 -4.83 8.49 -13.35
C GLY A 66 -5.52 9.58 -12.52
N THR A 67 -4.97 10.78 -12.44
CA THR A 67 -5.62 11.91 -11.75
C THR A 67 -6.77 12.50 -12.56
N LEU A 68 -6.61 12.60 -13.89
CA LEU A 68 -7.70 13.00 -14.79
C LEU A 68 -8.87 12.03 -14.75
N TYR A 69 -8.63 10.72 -14.60
CA TYR A 69 -9.69 9.73 -14.40
C TYR A 69 -10.61 10.11 -13.23
N HIS A 70 -10.04 10.51 -12.09
CA HIS A 70 -10.83 10.89 -10.91
C HIS A 70 -11.50 12.26 -11.04
N VAL A 71 -10.96 13.16 -11.85
CA VAL A 71 -11.54 14.50 -12.08
C VAL A 71 -12.66 14.47 -13.11
N SER A 72 -12.47 13.76 -14.22
CA SER A 72 -13.42 13.73 -15.34
C SER A 72 -14.36 12.53 -15.28
N THR A 73 -14.11 11.55 -14.41
CA THR A 73 -14.86 10.27 -14.33
C THR A 73 -14.92 9.50 -15.66
N ASN A 74 -13.90 9.66 -16.51
CA ASN A 74 -13.87 9.04 -17.83
C ASN A 74 -12.89 7.87 -17.86
N ASP A 75 -13.42 6.67 -18.10
CA ASP A 75 -12.65 5.41 -18.10
C ASP A 75 -11.50 5.38 -19.11
N TYR A 76 -11.57 6.16 -20.21
CA TYR A 76 -10.45 6.26 -21.16
C TYR A 76 -9.16 6.71 -20.48
N PHE A 77 -9.22 7.65 -19.53
CA PHE A 77 -8.03 8.10 -18.80
C PHE A 77 -7.47 7.01 -17.89
N ALA A 78 -8.33 6.18 -17.28
CA ALA A 78 -7.88 5.02 -16.53
C ALA A 78 -7.22 3.97 -17.44
N TRP A 79 -7.75 3.74 -18.64
CA TRP A 79 -7.11 2.85 -19.61
C TRP A 79 -5.74 3.34 -20.07
N PHE A 80 -5.57 4.66 -20.28
CA PHE A 80 -4.25 5.23 -20.52
C PHE A 80 -3.31 5.06 -19.33
N ALA A 81 -3.79 5.25 -18.09
CA ALA A 81 -2.99 5.00 -16.90
C ALA A 81 -2.59 3.51 -16.77
N TYR A 82 -3.50 2.58 -17.06
CA TYR A 82 -3.20 1.15 -17.15
C TYR A 82 -2.17 0.84 -18.24
N PHE A 83 -2.26 1.48 -19.41
CA PHE A 83 -1.27 1.33 -20.47
C PHE A 83 0.13 1.71 -19.97
N PHE A 84 0.30 2.89 -19.36
CA PHE A 84 1.60 3.29 -18.80
C PHE A 84 2.07 2.36 -17.67
N MET A 85 1.17 1.88 -16.82
CA MET A 85 1.49 0.86 -15.81
C MET A 85 2.01 -0.43 -16.46
N LEU A 86 1.38 -0.92 -17.53
CA LEU A 86 1.80 -2.13 -18.23
C LEU A 86 3.15 -1.94 -18.93
N THR A 87 3.43 -0.76 -19.50
CA THR A 87 4.76 -0.49 -20.09
C THR A 87 5.89 -0.58 -19.05
N LYS A 88 5.62 -0.18 -17.80
CA LYS A 88 6.57 -0.33 -16.69
C LYS A 88 6.84 -1.80 -16.39
N ILE A 89 5.77 -2.58 -16.23
CA ILE A 89 5.88 -4.02 -15.95
C ILE A 89 6.58 -4.75 -17.10
N ALA A 90 6.28 -4.41 -18.35
CA ALA A 90 6.91 -5.00 -19.53
C ALA A 90 8.41 -4.68 -19.64
N GLY A 91 8.86 -3.56 -19.06
CA GLY A 91 10.27 -3.17 -19.01
C GLY A 91 11.09 -3.89 -17.92
N LEU A 92 10.48 -4.75 -17.10
CA LEU A 92 11.18 -5.47 -16.04
C LEU A 92 12.15 -6.51 -16.61
N ARG A 93 13.36 -6.52 -16.06
CA ARG A 93 14.39 -7.50 -16.42
C ARG A 93 14.24 -8.76 -15.57
N PRO A 94 14.67 -9.94 -16.06
CA PRO A 94 14.61 -11.19 -15.30
C PRO A 94 15.45 -11.15 -14.01
N LYS A 95 16.60 -10.45 -14.06
CA LYS A 95 17.43 -10.19 -12.88
C LYS A 95 16.97 -8.89 -12.24
N PHE A 96 16.49 -8.98 -11.02
CA PHE A 96 15.86 -7.87 -10.31
C PHE A 96 16.88 -7.21 -9.38
N GLY A 97 17.22 -5.97 -9.70
CA GLY A 97 17.94 -5.07 -8.84
C GLY A 97 17.02 -4.01 -8.21
N PRO A 98 17.62 -2.99 -7.59
CA PRO A 98 16.88 -1.87 -6.97
C PRO A 98 15.98 -1.13 -7.95
N ASP A 99 16.36 -1.04 -9.23
CA ASP A 99 15.61 -0.30 -10.25
C ASP A 99 14.34 -1.06 -10.65
N GLU A 100 14.39 -2.38 -10.75
CA GLU A 100 13.22 -3.23 -11.01
C GLU A 100 12.21 -3.16 -9.86
N TRP A 101 12.67 -3.16 -8.61
CA TRP A 101 11.80 -2.91 -7.44
C TRP A 101 11.17 -1.51 -7.46
N THR A 102 11.91 -0.51 -7.94
CA THR A 102 11.38 0.85 -8.14
C THR A 102 10.27 0.84 -9.19
N CYS A 103 10.51 0.17 -10.31
CA CYS A 103 9.56 0.03 -11.40
C CYS A 103 8.28 -0.68 -10.97
N LEU A 104 8.39 -1.80 -10.23
CA LEU A 104 7.24 -2.50 -9.67
C LEU A 104 6.44 -1.64 -8.69
N ARG A 105 7.13 -0.94 -7.79
CA ARG A 105 6.50 -0.02 -6.86
C ARG A 105 5.74 1.08 -7.61
N ASP A 106 6.32 1.64 -8.66
CA ASP A 106 5.70 2.70 -9.45
C ASP A 106 4.50 2.20 -10.29
N ALA A 107 4.60 1.01 -10.88
CA ALA A 107 3.45 0.36 -11.50
C ALA A 107 2.32 0.11 -10.47
N PHE A 108 2.65 -0.35 -9.28
CA PHE A 108 1.67 -0.54 -8.21
C PHE A 108 1.06 0.79 -7.72
N ASN A 109 1.83 1.88 -7.73
CA ASN A 109 1.30 3.22 -7.42
C ASN A 109 0.27 3.68 -8.48
N LEU A 110 0.49 3.39 -9.77
CA LEU A 110 -0.51 3.66 -10.80
C LEU A 110 -1.76 2.79 -10.62
N LEU A 111 -1.57 1.50 -10.30
CA LEU A 111 -2.68 0.59 -10.02
C LEU A 111 -3.55 1.11 -8.86
N THR A 112 -2.91 1.44 -7.74
CA THR A 112 -3.58 1.94 -6.53
C THR A 112 -4.24 3.30 -6.77
N LEU A 113 -3.66 4.17 -7.61
CA LEU A 113 -4.28 5.42 -8.02
C LEU A 113 -5.59 5.17 -8.78
N ILE A 114 -5.64 4.18 -9.67
CA ILE A 114 -6.85 3.88 -10.47
C ILE A 114 -7.94 3.25 -9.59
N ILE A 115 -7.59 2.24 -8.79
CA ILE A 115 -8.58 1.44 -8.04
C ILE A 115 -9.08 2.10 -6.75
N SER A 116 -8.34 3.08 -6.21
CA SER A 116 -8.73 3.74 -4.96
C SER A 116 -9.75 4.83 -5.20
N ARG A 117 -10.63 5.05 -4.23
CA ARG A 117 -11.57 6.17 -4.26
C ARG A 117 -10.84 7.51 -4.26
N SER A 118 -11.40 8.50 -4.96
CA SER A 118 -10.82 9.84 -5.12
C SER A 118 -10.44 10.51 -3.81
N TYR A 119 -11.29 10.38 -2.77
CA TYR A 119 -11.04 10.95 -1.44
C TYR A 119 -9.87 10.29 -0.67
N ASN A 120 -9.42 9.09 -1.07
CA ASN A 120 -8.32 8.38 -0.40
C ASN A 120 -6.95 8.59 -1.10
N ILE A 121 -6.93 9.22 -2.28
CA ILE A 121 -5.71 9.53 -3.04
C ILE A 121 -4.75 10.46 -2.26
N PRO A 122 -5.22 11.47 -1.52
CA PRO A 122 -4.34 12.25 -0.67
C PRO A 122 -3.68 11.41 0.43
N ALA A 123 -4.40 10.48 1.05
CA ALA A 123 -3.82 9.57 2.04
C ALA A 123 -2.72 8.69 1.42
N LEU A 124 -2.95 8.13 0.23
CA LEU A 124 -1.91 7.38 -0.51
C LEU A 124 -0.68 8.25 -0.79
N THR A 125 -0.88 9.51 -1.16
CA THR A 125 0.22 10.45 -1.42
C THR A 125 1.01 10.78 -0.14
N LEU A 126 0.32 10.94 0.99
CA LEU A 126 0.96 11.13 2.30
C LEU A 126 1.75 9.89 2.73
N VAL A 127 1.28 8.68 2.41
CA VAL A 127 2.04 7.43 2.64
C VAL A 127 3.33 7.42 1.81
N GLN A 128 3.29 7.85 0.55
CA GLN A 128 4.49 7.98 -0.28
C GLN A 128 5.47 9.03 0.27
N LEU A 129 4.96 10.16 0.76
CA LEU A 129 5.78 11.19 1.43
C LEU A 129 6.42 10.69 2.73
N LEU A 130 5.70 9.86 3.51
CA LEU A 130 6.25 9.21 4.70
C LEU A 130 7.42 8.29 4.34
N GLU A 131 7.29 7.47 3.30
CA GLU A 131 8.37 6.59 2.84
C GLU A 131 9.58 7.40 2.37
N TYR A 132 9.37 8.46 1.58
CA TYR A 132 10.43 9.37 1.15
C TYR A 132 11.19 9.98 2.34
N GLN A 133 10.47 10.43 3.38
CA GLN A 133 11.09 10.96 4.59
C GLN A 133 11.84 9.89 5.39
N LEU A 134 11.26 8.70 5.57
CA LEU A 134 11.91 7.60 6.28
C LEU A 134 13.21 7.22 5.57
N ARG A 135 13.17 7.01 4.25
CA ARG A 135 14.35 6.69 3.44
C ARG A 135 15.45 7.73 3.58
N LYS A 136 15.09 9.02 3.55
CA LYS A 136 16.02 10.14 3.72
C LYS A 136 16.67 10.13 5.11
N VAL A 137 15.89 9.89 6.16
CA VAL A 137 16.39 9.78 7.55
C VAL A 137 17.29 8.55 7.71
N SER A 138 16.87 7.38 7.21
CA SER A 138 17.65 6.14 7.26
C SER A 138 19.04 6.30 6.65
N ARG A 139 19.13 6.99 5.51
CA ARG A 139 20.42 7.28 4.83
C ARG A 139 21.26 8.30 5.59
N ARG A 140 20.65 9.39 6.07
CA ARG A 140 21.38 10.47 6.80
C ARG A 140 21.93 10.00 8.14
N SER A 141 21.11 9.29 8.90
CA SER A 141 21.45 8.80 10.25
C SER A 141 22.16 7.44 10.22
N LYS A 142 22.35 6.84 9.04
CA LYS A 142 22.96 5.50 8.85
C LYS A 142 22.33 4.46 9.79
N LEU A 143 21.00 4.39 9.78
CA LEU A 143 20.27 3.45 10.63
C LEU A 143 20.72 2.00 10.33
N PRO A 144 20.86 1.15 11.37
CA PRO A 144 21.21 -0.24 11.15
C PRO A 144 20.10 -0.97 10.40
N LEU A 145 20.48 -1.98 9.61
CA LEU A 145 19.58 -2.75 8.75
C LEU A 145 18.34 -3.28 9.50
N LEU A 146 18.54 -3.80 10.72
CA LEU A 146 17.46 -4.29 11.57
C LEU A 146 16.41 -3.21 11.87
N SER A 147 16.85 -1.99 12.19
CA SER A 147 15.94 -0.87 12.45
C SER A 147 15.18 -0.45 11.19
N ILE A 148 15.82 -0.49 10.02
CA ILE A 148 15.15 -0.22 8.73
C ILE A 148 14.04 -1.26 8.50
N ILE A 149 14.36 -2.55 8.61
CA ILE A 149 13.40 -3.65 8.44
C ILE A 149 12.21 -3.49 9.38
N PHE A 150 12.48 -3.26 10.67
CA PHE A 150 11.44 -3.11 11.69
C PHE A 150 10.54 -1.90 11.41
N LEU A 151 11.11 -0.73 11.09
CA LEU A 151 10.35 0.48 10.79
C LEU A 151 9.47 0.31 9.54
N TYR A 152 10.00 -0.30 8.47
CA TYR A 152 9.22 -0.56 7.26
C TYR A 152 8.08 -1.56 7.52
N TYR A 153 8.32 -2.63 8.31
CA TYR A 153 7.27 -3.58 8.68
C TYR A 153 6.16 -2.94 9.54
N LEU A 154 6.54 -2.10 10.51
CA LEU A 154 5.57 -1.35 11.32
C LEU A 154 4.75 -0.40 10.45
N HIS A 155 5.39 0.32 9.52
CA HIS A 155 4.69 1.21 8.60
C HIS A 155 3.77 0.44 7.65
N ALA A 156 4.20 -0.71 7.12
CA ALA A 156 3.36 -1.61 6.33
C ALA A 156 2.10 -2.00 7.11
N SER A 157 2.27 -2.47 8.35
CA SER A 157 1.16 -2.89 9.22
C SER A 157 0.23 -1.72 9.61
N SER A 158 0.79 -0.54 9.87
CA SER A 158 0.02 0.66 10.23
C SER A 158 -0.80 1.20 9.05
N THR A 159 -0.23 1.20 7.84
CA THR A 159 -0.86 1.81 6.66
C THR A 159 -2.06 1.04 6.14
N PHE A 160 -2.17 -0.26 6.47
CA PHE A 160 -3.42 -0.99 6.30
C PHE A 160 -4.60 -0.22 6.93
N PHE A 161 -4.45 0.18 8.20
CA PHE A 161 -5.48 0.90 8.94
C PHE A 161 -5.54 2.40 8.60
N LEU A 162 -4.40 3.04 8.32
CA LEU A 162 -4.37 4.48 7.97
C LEU A 162 -5.05 4.77 6.62
N LEU A 163 -5.16 3.78 5.74
CA LEU A 163 -5.89 3.88 4.47
C LEU A 163 -7.39 3.56 4.60
N GLY A 164 -7.90 3.41 5.83
CA GLY A 164 -9.32 3.21 6.10
C GLY A 164 -9.77 1.75 6.19
N ASN A 165 -8.87 0.78 6.03
CA ASN A 165 -9.26 -0.63 6.19
C ASN A 165 -9.46 -0.99 7.66
N SER A 166 -10.34 -1.96 7.88
CA SER A 166 -10.59 -2.55 9.20
C SER A 166 -10.52 -4.07 9.12
N ASN A 167 -10.48 -4.74 10.28
CA ASN A 167 -10.48 -6.20 10.33
C ASN A 167 -11.89 -6.81 10.24
N ALA A 168 -12.88 -6.09 9.71
CA ALA A 168 -14.22 -6.62 9.44
C ALA A 168 -14.32 -7.04 7.96
N ILE A 169 -15.00 -8.16 7.67
CA ILE A 169 -15.20 -8.60 6.28
C ILE A 169 -16.13 -7.63 5.54
N SER A 170 -17.08 -7.03 6.25
CA SER A 170 -18.01 -6.03 5.71
C SER A 170 -17.35 -4.72 5.28
N SER A 171 -16.13 -4.43 5.74
CA SER A 171 -15.42 -3.20 5.34
C SER A 171 -14.61 -3.35 4.05
N ILE A 172 -14.60 -4.54 3.42
CA ILE A 172 -13.88 -4.74 2.16
C ILE A 172 -14.61 -3.95 1.06
N ASP A 173 -13.89 -3.01 0.44
CA ASP A 173 -14.44 -2.28 -0.70
C ASP A 173 -14.41 -3.15 -1.97
N VAL A 174 -15.51 -3.85 -2.21
CA VAL A 174 -15.71 -4.68 -3.42
C VAL A 174 -15.72 -3.83 -4.69
N SER A 175 -16.13 -2.56 -4.60
CA SER A 175 -16.24 -1.69 -5.78
C SER A 175 -14.89 -1.33 -6.39
N ALA A 176 -13.81 -1.35 -5.59
CA ALA A 176 -12.44 -1.19 -6.08
C ALA A 176 -12.06 -2.28 -7.11
N GLY A 177 -12.69 -3.45 -7.02
CA GLY A 177 -12.50 -4.56 -7.97
C GLY A 177 -13.03 -4.28 -9.37
N PHE A 178 -13.92 -3.30 -9.52
CA PHE A 178 -14.61 -2.96 -10.77
C PHE A 178 -14.17 -1.61 -11.34
N ALA A 179 -13.22 -0.92 -10.71
CA ALA A 179 -12.75 0.39 -11.14
C ALA A 179 -12.10 0.30 -12.53
N ALA A 180 -12.73 0.94 -13.53
CA ALA A 180 -12.27 1.02 -14.91
C ALA A 180 -12.03 -0.34 -15.63
N VAL A 181 -12.76 -1.40 -15.23
CA VAL A 181 -12.73 -2.72 -15.89
C VAL A 181 -14.07 -2.95 -16.61
N PRO A 182 -14.12 -3.06 -17.95
CA PRO A 182 -15.38 -3.11 -18.70
C PRO A 182 -16.02 -4.51 -18.78
N PHE A 183 -15.33 -5.56 -18.32
CA PHE A 183 -15.81 -6.95 -18.40
C PHE A 183 -15.70 -7.64 -17.04
N TYR A 184 -16.57 -8.63 -16.79
CA TYR A 184 -16.47 -9.43 -15.58
C TYR A 184 -15.50 -10.60 -15.75
N PHE A 185 -14.52 -10.70 -14.84
CA PHE A 185 -13.64 -11.85 -14.71
C PHE A 185 -13.25 -12.01 -13.24
N ALA A 186 -13.85 -12.98 -12.56
CA ALA A 186 -13.78 -13.12 -11.10
C ALA A 186 -12.35 -13.10 -10.52
N PRO A 187 -11.35 -13.80 -11.10
CA PRO A 187 -9.98 -13.77 -10.57
C PRO A 187 -9.34 -12.37 -10.61
N LEU A 188 -9.59 -11.59 -11.67
CA LEU A 188 -9.08 -10.22 -11.80
C LEU A 188 -9.71 -9.31 -10.74
N HIS A 189 -11.03 -9.37 -10.58
CA HIS A 189 -11.74 -8.53 -9.60
C HIS A 189 -11.28 -8.86 -8.18
N GLY A 190 -11.12 -10.15 -7.87
CA GLY A 190 -10.55 -10.59 -6.59
C GLY A 190 -9.13 -10.07 -6.36
N PHE A 191 -8.28 -10.10 -7.39
CA PHE A 191 -6.94 -9.52 -7.32
C PHE A 191 -6.96 -8.00 -7.07
N LEU A 192 -7.81 -7.25 -7.77
CA LEU A 192 -7.93 -5.81 -7.60
C LEU A 192 -8.44 -5.43 -6.19
N ILE A 193 -9.41 -6.19 -5.66
CA ILE A 193 -9.88 -6.01 -4.28
C ILE A 193 -8.74 -6.27 -3.28
N LEU A 194 -7.96 -7.34 -3.47
CA LEU A 194 -6.80 -7.64 -2.62
C LEU A 194 -5.72 -6.54 -2.73
N ALA A 195 -5.42 -6.08 -3.95
CA ALA A 195 -4.46 -5.02 -4.21
C ALA A 195 -4.87 -3.69 -3.57
N HIS A 196 -6.16 -3.35 -3.60
CA HIS A 196 -6.72 -2.19 -2.91
C HIS A 196 -6.64 -2.35 -1.38
N THR A 197 -7.10 -3.48 -0.85
CA THR A 197 -7.16 -3.77 0.59
C THR A 197 -5.76 -3.75 1.24
N TYR A 198 -4.76 -4.29 0.54
CA TYR A 198 -3.37 -4.34 1.02
C TYR A 198 -2.45 -3.32 0.33
N ALA A 199 -3.00 -2.23 -0.23
CA ALA A 199 -2.24 -1.21 -0.95
C ALA A 199 -1.06 -0.65 -0.13
N GLY A 200 -1.31 -0.25 1.12
CA GLY A 200 -0.28 0.22 2.04
C GLY A 200 0.82 -0.82 2.29
N PRO A 201 0.48 -2.00 2.85
CA PRO A 201 1.46 -3.07 3.09
C PRO A 201 2.31 -3.43 1.86
N ILE A 202 1.69 -3.61 0.69
CA ILE A 202 2.40 -3.97 -0.55
C ILE A 202 3.37 -2.86 -0.96
N PHE A 203 2.94 -1.59 -0.90
CA PHE A 203 3.79 -0.43 -1.20
C PHE A 203 5.03 -0.35 -0.30
N TRP A 204 4.86 -0.57 1.01
CA TRP A 204 5.98 -0.54 1.96
C TRP A 204 6.93 -1.72 1.77
N MET A 205 6.41 -2.92 1.46
CA MET A 205 7.25 -4.09 1.20
C MET A 205 8.07 -3.93 -0.09
N ALA A 206 7.46 -3.42 -1.17
CA ALA A 206 8.20 -3.10 -2.39
C ALA A 206 9.27 -2.02 -2.17
N SER A 207 8.96 -1.00 -1.36
CA SER A 207 9.92 0.05 -0.98
C SER A 207 11.06 -0.47 -0.11
N LEU A 208 10.78 -1.42 0.81
CA LEU A 208 11.80 -2.08 1.61
C LEU A 208 12.74 -2.89 0.71
N ALA A 209 12.20 -3.66 -0.23
CA ALA A 209 12.98 -4.45 -1.18
C ALA A 209 13.93 -3.57 -2.01
N GLN A 210 13.49 -2.38 -2.42
CA GLN A 210 14.36 -1.39 -3.08
C GLN A 210 15.52 -0.92 -2.17
N VAL A 211 15.22 -0.51 -0.94
CA VAL A 211 16.24 0.01 -0.01
C VAL A 211 17.26 -1.07 0.34
N VAL A 212 16.75 -2.26 0.65
CA VAL A 212 17.54 -3.41 1.07
C VAL A 212 18.34 -3.97 -0.11
N GLY A 213 17.76 -4.09 -1.30
CA GLY A 213 18.48 -4.53 -2.51
C GLY A 213 19.71 -3.68 -2.84
N SER A 214 19.74 -2.40 -2.45
CA SER A 214 20.89 -1.52 -2.64
C SER A 214 22.01 -1.67 -1.59
N MET A 215 21.77 -2.43 -0.52
CA MET A 215 22.63 -2.45 0.68
C MET A 215 23.29 -3.80 0.98
N LEU A 216 22.97 -4.87 0.25
CA LEU A 216 23.26 -6.23 0.73
C LEU A 216 24.20 -7.06 -0.12
N ASP A 217 25.07 -7.78 0.59
CA ASP A 217 25.60 -9.09 0.20
C ASP A 217 24.61 -10.22 0.51
N ASN A 218 24.77 -11.39 -0.13
CA ASN A 218 23.91 -12.56 0.01
C ASN A 218 23.62 -12.99 1.48
N ARG A 219 24.59 -12.84 2.40
CA ARG A 219 24.40 -13.17 3.83
C ARG A 219 23.46 -12.19 4.55
N SER A 220 23.58 -10.91 4.26
CA SER A 220 22.76 -9.86 4.87
C SER A 220 21.32 -9.91 4.33
N LEU A 221 21.13 -10.40 3.10
CA LEU A 221 19.81 -10.70 2.55
C LEU A 221 19.11 -11.81 3.30
N LEU A 222 19.80 -12.94 3.54
CA LEU A 222 19.25 -14.03 4.31
C LEU A 222 18.85 -13.57 5.71
N LEU A 223 19.67 -12.75 6.37
CA LEU A 223 19.35 -12.14 7.66
C LEU A 223 18.09 -11.25 7.58
N THR A 224 17.96 -10.45 6.51
CA THR A 224 16.79 -9.58 6.32
C THR A 224 15.51 -10.39 6.20
N VAL A 225 15.56 -11.45 5.39
CA VAL A 225 14.44 -12.35 5.17
C VAL A 225 14.06 -13.10 6.44
N THR A 226 15.03 -13.66 7.17
CA THR A 226 14.74 -14.38 8.41
C THR A 226 14.14 -13.46 9.45
N MET A 227 14.63 -12.23 9.60
CA MET A 227 14.07 -11.25 10.55
C MET A 227 12.65 -10.83 10.17
N LEU A 228 12.35 -10.59 8.90
CA LEU A 228 10.99 -10.29 8.43
C LEU A 228 10.02 -11.43 8.74
N LEU A 229 10.41 -12.67 8.43
CA LEU A 229 9.58 -13.85 8.69
C LEU A 229 9.41 -14.12 10.18
N LEU A 230 10.44 -13.87 11.00
CA LEU A 230 10.38 -14.00 12.46
C LEU A 230 9.42 -12.98 13.06
N ILE A 231 9.56 -11.70 12.70
CA ILE A 231 8.67 -10.63 13.19
C ILE A 231 7.22 -10.97 12.83
N ASP A 232 6.97 -11.30 11.56
CA ASP A 232 5.62 -11.62 11.10
C ASP A 232 5.04 -12.88 11.76
N GLY A 233 5.86 -13.93 11.89
CA GLY A 233 5.52 -15.17 12.56
C GLY A 233 5.17 -14.99 14.04
N VAL A 234 5.87 -14.12 14.77
CA VAL A 234 5.54 -13.78 16.17
C VAL A 234 4.16 -13.14 16.26
N PHE A 235 3.85 -12.16 15.40
CA PHE A 235 2.52 -11.53 15.41
C PHE A 235 1.40 -12.50 15.00
N LEU A 236 1.66 -13.39 14.04
CA LEU A 236 0.72 -14.43 13.66
C LEU A 236 0.48 -15.41 14.82
N LEU A 237 1.54 -15.86 15.50
CA LEU A 237 1.47 -16.73 16.67
C LEU A 237 0.62 -16.08 17.77
N ILE A 238 0.90 -14.83 18.13
CA ILE A 238 0.10 -14.09 19.13
C ILE A 238 -1.37 -14.05 18.75
N THR A 239 -1.68 -13.81 17.46
CA THR A 239 -3.06 -13.77 16.98
C THR A 239 -3.73 -15.13 17.11
N LEU A 240 -3.05 -16.21 16.69
CA LEU A 240 -3.54 -17.59 16.81
C LEU A 240 -3.72 -18.00 18.28
N THR A 241 -2.77 -17.69 19.16
CA THR A 241 -2.89 -17.94 20.60
C THR A 241 -4.08 -17.20 21.21
N ASN A 242 -4.32 -15.94 20.84
CA ASN A 242 -5.48 -15.20 21.32
C ASN A 242 -6.79 -15.87 20.88
N VAL A 243 -6.87 -16.35 19.64
CA VAL A 243 -8.05 -17.06 19.11
C VAL A 243 -8.26 -18.41 19.80
N THR A 244 -7.19 -19.15 20.10
CA THR A 244 -7.31 -20.44 20.80
C THR A 244 -7.74 -20.26 22.26
N LEU A 245 -7.20 -19.26 22.96
CA LEU A 245 -7.59 -18.92 24.32
C LEU A 245 -9.04 -18.44 24.39
N GLN A 246 -9.48 -17.64 23.41
CA GLN A 246 -10.82 -17.04 23.38
C GLN A 246 -11.82 -17.81 22.50
N ARG A 247 -11.56 -19.10 22.23
CA ARG A 247 -12.38 -19.92 21.31
C ARG A 247 -13.86 -20.05 21.71
N ARG A 248 -14.18 -19.89 22.99
CA ARG A 248 -15.56 -19.93 23.54
C ARG A 248 -16.19 -18.55 23.69
N HIS A 249 -15.45 -17.49 23.37
CA HIS A 249 -15.92 -16.13 23.50
C HIS A 249 -16.96 -15.82 22.41
N LEU A 250 -17.98 -15.03 22.77
CA LEU A 250 -19.11 -14.72 21.88
C LEU A 250 -18.66 -14.08 20.54
N PHE A 251 -17.53 -13.36 20.56
CA PHE A 251 -17.01 -12.65 19.40
C PHE A 251 -16.03 -13.47 18.53
N ILE A 252 -15.91 -14.79 18.74
CA ILE A 252 -14.96 -15.65 18.00
C ILE A 252 -15.14 -15.55 16.48
N TRP A 253 -16.38 -15.57 15.99
CA TRP A 253 -16.69 -15.54 14.56
C TRP A 253 -16.74 -14.12 13.98
N THR A 254 -17.13 -13.12 14.76
CA THR A 254 -17.36 -11.76 14.26
C THR A 254 -16.13 -10.87 14.37
N VAL A 255 -15.23 -11.10 15.34
CA VAL A 255 -14.06 -10.25 15.59
C VAL A 255 -12.75 -11.02 15.41
N PHE A 256 -12.64 -12.24 15.95
CA PHE A 256 -11.37 -12.96 15.96
C PHE A 256 -11.06 -13.69 14.65
N ALA A 257 -12.03 -14.42 14.09
CA ALA A 257 -11.85 -15.13 12.83
C ALA A 257 -11.51 -14.19 11.66
N PRO A 258 -12.20 -13.04 11.46
CA PRO A 258 -11.81 -12.05 10.46
C PRO A 258 -10.37 -11.54 10.66
N LYS A 259 -9.98 -11.19 11.90
CA LYS A 259 -8.61 -10.75 12.21
C LYS A 259 -7.55 -11.78 11.82
N VAL A 260 -7.80 -13.07 12.09
CA VAL A 260 -6.90 -14.15 11.67
C VAL A 260 -6.83 -14.21 10.15
N LEU A 261 -7.96 -14.14 9.45
CA LEU A 261 -7.99 -14.17 7.98
C LEU A 261 -7.15 -13.03 7.38
N TYR A 262 -7.38 -11.79 7.83
CA TYR A 262 -6.59 -10.63 7.40
C TYR A 262 -5.10 -10.82 7.71
N LYS A 263 -4.76 -11.30 8.90
CA LYS A 263 -3.37 -11.55 9.26
C LYS A 263 -2.74 -12.64 8.41
N CYS A 264 -3.44 -13.74 8.11
CA CYS A 264 -2.95 -14.81 7.24
C CYS A 264 -2.69 -14.32 5.81
N VAL A 265 -3.60 -13.53 5.24
CA VAL A 265 -3.41 -12.96 3.89
C VAL A 265 -2.24 -11.97 3.89
N GLY A 266 -2.14 -11.10 4.90
CA GLY A 266 -0.99 -10.20 5.06
C GLY A 266 0.34 -10.96 5.19
N SER A 267 0.39 -12.02 6.00
CA SER A 267 1.55 -12.89 6.16
C SER A 267 1.92 -13.61 4.87
N TRP A 268 0.93 -14.04 4.08
CA TRP A 268 1.15 -14.62 2.77
C TRP A 268 1.77 -13.60 1.80
N LEU A 269 1.30 -12.35 1.78
CA LEU A 269 1.88 -11.28 0.96
C LEU A 269 3.34 -10.98 1.35
N VAL A 270 3.65 -10.92 2.65
CA VAL A 270 5.02 -10.75 3.15
C VAL A 270 5.90 -11.91 2.67
N SER A 271 5.45 -13.16 2.87
CA SER A 271 6.18 -14.35 2.45
C SER A 271 6.38 -14.42 0.93
N PHE A 272 5.38 -14.03 0.15
CA PHE A 272 5.46 -13.95 -1.30
C PHE A 272 6.50 -12.90 -1.75
N SER A 273 6.47 -11.70 -1.17
CA SER A 273 7.44 -10.64 -1.48
C SER A 273 8.88 -11.06 -1.16
N VAL A 274 9.07 -11.78 -0.05
CA VAL A 274 10.34 -12.37 0.36
C VAL A 274 10.82 -13.44 -0.63
N MET A 275 9.93 -14.34 -1.07
CA MET A 275 10.26 -15.39 -2.03
C MET A 275 10.68 -14.80 -3.37
N VAL A 276 9.96 -13.78 -3.85
CA VAL A 276 10.34 -13.04 -5.06
C VAL A 276 11.72 -12.41 -4.87
N ALA A 277 11.96 -11.71 -3.76
CA ALA A 277 13.26 -11.11 -3.44
C ALA A 277 14.40 -12.13 -3.43
N LEU A 278 14.24 -13.27 -2.75
CA LEU A 278 15.27 -14.32 -2.71
C LEU A 278 15.58 -14.91 -4.08
N LYS A 279 14.54 -15.25 -4.85
CA LYS A 279 14.70 -15.85 -6.19
C LYS A 279 15.42 -14.90 -7.14
N THR A 280 15.20 -13.60 -6.98
CA THR A 280 15.78 -12.58 -7.86
C THR A 280 17.24 -12.24 -7.59
N THR A 281 17.71 -12.45 -6.37
CA THR A 281 19.07 -12.10 -5.94
C THR A 281 20.04 -13.27 -5.92
N LEU A 282 19.54 -14.51 -5.77
CA LEU A 282 20.36 -15.72 -5.66
C LEU A 282 20.61 -16.43 -7.01
N ILE A 283 20.06 -15.91 -8.10
CA ILE A 283 20.26 -16.38 -9.49
C ILE A 283 21.01 -15.30 -10.27
#